data_AF-A0AAW2YX61-F1
#
_entry.id   AF-A0AAW2YX61-F1
#
_cell.length_a   1.000
_cell.length_b   1.000
_cell.length_c   1.000
_cell.angle_alpha   90.00
_cell.angle_beta   90.00
_cell.angle_gamma   90.00
#
_symmetry.space_group_name_H-M   'P 1'
#
loop_
_entity.id
_entity.type
_entity.pdbx_description
1 polymer ?
#
loop_
_entity_poly.entity_id
_entity_poly.type
_entity_poly.pdbx_seq_one_letter_code
_entity_poly.pdbx_strand_id
1 'polypeptide(L)'
;MTDEKDNTNEEVIEVVSDVVVVGEAPHTPSNLTEDGDDNFDEKSGLIAQNIKPEENIIEDQYWESSVWKVVRQRSTWLIFLLFIQSFSSFILASFEKLLSKHVIITLFLTMLIGTGGNTGAQSTVLVVRGLATGVITKDKIKKVIWKEARIGLVLSLILCVIGAVRVLVHDVFKLVNGSSDQILPELFALTLSLFLIVWISVIIGTGLPLFLHFVLKWDPANAGPTVAVMMDIMGVFIICLVCATVLGT
;
A
#
# COMPACT_ATOMS: atom_id res chain seq x y z
N MET A 1 -37.23 -6.74 -4.37
CA MET A 1 -36.56 -7.09 -5.64
C MET A 1 -35.38 -6.14 -5.90
N THR A 2 -34.65 -5.79 -4.84
CA THR A 2 -33.60 -4.76 -4.83
C THR A 2 -32.27 -5.28 -4.25
N ASP A 3 -32.23 -6.51 -3.74
CA ASP A 3 -31.05 -7.05 -3.05
C ASP A 3 -30.06 -7.81 -3.96
N GLU A 4 -30.44 -8.15 -5.19
CA GLU A 4 -29.63 -9.01 -6.07
C GLU A 4 -28.59 -8.22 -6.90
N LYS A 5 -28.79 -6.91 -7.09
CA LYS A 5 -27.87 -6.03 -7.84
C LYS A 5 -26.76 -5.41 -7.00
N ASP A 6 -26.89 -5.43 -5.68
CA ASP A 6 -25.87 -4.89 -4.77
C ASP A 6 -24.77 -5.94 -4.53
N ASN A 7 -25.19 -7.21 -4.37
CA ASN A 7 -24.30 -8.35 -4.19
C ASN A 7 -23.36 -8.58 -5.39
N THR A 8 -23.82 -8.31 -6.62
CA THR A 8 -23.00 -8.44 -7.84
C THR A 8 -21.92 -7.36 -7.95
N ASN A 9 -22.12 -6.16 -7.36
CA ASN A 9 -21.11 -5.11 -7.40
C ASN A 9 -20.02 -5.33 -6.34
N GLU A 10 -20.36 -5.97 -5.21
CA GLU A 10 -19.36 -6.41 -4.20
C GLU A 10 -18.53 -7.58 -4.75
N GLU A 11 -19.15 -8.56 -5.40
CA GLU A 11 -18.46 -9.69 -6.03
C GLU A 11 -17.49 -9.24 -7.13
N VAL A 12 -17.86 -8.20 -7.90
CA VAL A 12 -17.01 -7.59 -8.95
C VAL A 12 -15.79 -6.88 -8.39
N ILE A 13 -15.85 -6.32 -7.18
CA ILE A 13 -14.71 -5.60 -6.60
C ILE A 13 -13.77 -6.60 -5.88
N GLU A 14 -14.30 -7.67 -5.28
CA GLU A 14 -13.53 -8.76 -4.67
C GLU A 14 -12.67 -9.50 -5.72
N VAL A 15 -13.25 -9.79 -6.89
CA VAL A 15 -12.58 -10.46 -8.00
C VAL A 15 -11.51 -9.59 -8.67
N VAL A 16 -11.76 -8.28 -8.81
CA VAL A 16 -10.74 -7.35 -9.34
C VAL A 16 -9.56 -7.21 -8.38
N SER A 17 -9.79 -7.36 -7.06
CA SER A 17 -8.70 -7.41 -6.08
C SER A 17 -7.83 -8.65 -6.24
N ASP A 18 -8.41 -9.80 -6.54
CA ASP A 18 -7.66 -11.04 -6.75
C ASP A 18 -6.82 -11.00 -8.04
N VAL A 19 -7.31 -10.37 -9.11
CA VAL A 19 -6.56 -10.22 -10.38
C VAL A 19 -5.33 -9.30 -10.23
N VAL A 20 -5.40 -8.25 -9.40
CA VAL A 20 -4.24 -7.38 -9.13
C VAL A 20 -3.14 -8.10 -8.33
N VAL A 21 -3.45 -9.24 -7.69
CA VAL A 21 -2.53 -10.02 -6.85
C VAL A 21 -1.80 -11.13 -7.63
N VAL A 22 -2.28 -11.53 -8.81
CA VAL A 22 -1.64 -12.55 -9.66
C VAL A 22 -0.67 -11.90 -10.64
N GLY A 23 0.38 -11.28 -10.08
CA GLY A 23 1.57 -10.83 -10.83
C GLY A 23 2.63 -11.92 -10.99
N GLU A 24 2.29 -13.20 -10.81
CA GLU A 24 3.21 -14.31 -10.99
C GLU A 24 2.66 -15.25 -12.07
N ALA A 25 3.32 -15.29 -13.23
CA ALA A 25 3.09 -16.34 -14.22
C ALA A 25 3.33 -17.71 -13.56
N PRO A 26 2.54 -18.75 -13.89
CA PRO A 26 2.77 -20.06 -13.32
C PRO A 26 4.13 -20.58 -13.81
N HIS A 27 5.08 -20.74 -12.88
CA HIS A 27 6.30 -21.48 -13.14
C HIS A 27 5.92 -22.91 -13.54
N THR A 28 6.22 -23.25 -14.79
CA THR A 28 6.14 -24.61 -15.31
C THR A 28 7.12 -25.47 -14.51
N PRO A 29 6.66 -26.52 -13.79
CA PRO A 29 7.58 -27.41 -13.09
C PRO A 29 8.34 -28.24 -14.13
N SER A 30 9.62 -27.94 -14.29
CA SER A 30 10.54 -28.57 -15.25
C SER A 30 11.08 -29.92 -14.77
N ASN A 31 10.25 -30.78 -14.17
CA ASN A 31 10.62 -32.14 -13.80
C ASN A 31 9.39 -33.03 -13.57
N LEU A 32 8.89 -33.66 -14.63
CA LEU A 32 8.24 -34.97 -14.57
C LEU A 32 8.70 -35.76 -15.79
N THR A 33 9.57 -36.74 -15.53
CA THR A 33 9.95 -37.77 -16.50
C THR A 33 8.73 -38.57 -16.91
N GLU A 34 8.70 -38.89 -18.21
CA GLU A 34 7.76 -39.72 -18.91
C GLU A 34 7.48 -41.03 -18.16
N ASP A 35 6.30 -41.18 -17.59
CA ASP A 35 5.63 -42.47 -17.41
C ASP A 35 4.16 -42.26 -17.81
N GLY A 36 3.77 -42.91 -18.90
CA GLY A 36 2.47 -42.76 -19.55
C GLY A 36 1.34 -43.26 -18.68
N ASP A 37 0.52 -42.32 -18.20
CA ASP A 37 -0.84 -42.57 -17.76
C ASP A 37 -1.77 -41.75 -18.66
N ASP A 38 -2.32 -42.40 -19.68
CA ASP A 38 -3.21 -41.87 -20.72
C ASP A 38 -4.48 -41.21 -20.13
N ASN A 39 -4.74 -41.43 -18.84
CA ASN A 39 -5.83 -40.84 -18.06
C ASN A 39 -5.47 -39.45 -17.47
N PHE A 40 -4.18 -39.11 -17.43
CA PHE A 40 -3.72 -37.80 -16.96
C PHE A 40 -4.09 -36.70 -17.95
N ASP A 41 -3.98 -36.93 -19.25
CA ASP A 41 -4.34 -35.94 -20.28
C ASP A 41 -5.85 -35.69 -20.35
N GLU A 42 -6.68 -36.72 -20.13
CA GLU A 42 -8.14 -36.58 -20.06
C GLU A 42 -8.57 -35.80 -18.81
N LYS A 43 -8.00 -36.12 -17.63
CA LYS A 43 -8.21 -35.33 -16.41
C LYS A 43 -7.67 -33.90 -16.54
N SER A 44 -6.53 -33.69 -17.19
CA SER A 44 -5.94 -32.37 -17.44
C SER A 44 -6.83 -31.52 -18.35
N GLY A 45 -7.39 -32.13 -19.39
CA GLY A 45 -8.36 -31.49 -20.29
C GLY A 45 -9.66 -31.12 -19.57
N LEU A 46 -10.17 -32.01 -18.71
CA LEU A 46 -11.38 -31.76 -17.91
C LEU A 46 -11.16 -30.68 -16.84
N ILE A 47 -10.01 -30.67 -16.17
CA ILE A 47 -9.63 -29.64 -15.19
C ILE A 47 -9.44 -28.29 -15.91
N ALA A 48 -8.78 -28.28 -17.07
CA ALA A 48 -8.62 -27.07 -17.88
C ALA A 48 -9.94 -26.53 -18.44
N GLN A 49 -10.93 -27.39 -18.70
CA GLN A 49 -12.26 -26.97 -19.16
C GLN A 49 -13.12 -26.43 -18.00
N ASN A 50 -12.91 -26.90 -16.76
CA ASN A 50 -13.66 -26.48 -15.58
C ASN A 50 -13.06 -25.27 -14.83
N ILE A 51 -11.79 -24.93 -15.08
CA ILE A 51 -11.14 -23.70 -14.56
C ILE A 51 -11.46 -22.47 -15.44
N LYS A 52 -11.76 -22.68 -16.72
CA LYS A 52 -12.04 -21.63 -17.70
C LYS A 52 -13.37 -20.86 -17.58
N PRO A 53 -14.46 -21.32 -16.92
CA PRO A 53 -15.70 -20.58 -16.97
C PRO A 53 -15.61 -19.23 -16.24
N GLU A 54 -15.00 -19.15 -15.06
CA GLU A 54 -14.88 -17.88 -14.33
C GLU A 54 -13.90 -16.89 -14.98
N GLU A 55 -12.75 -17.37 -15.47
CA GLU A 55 -11.76 -16.52 -16.13
C GLU A 55 -12.35 -15.84 -17.38
N ASN A 56 -13.08 -16.59 -18.21
CA ASN A 56 -13.76 -16.04 -19.39
C ASN A 56 -14.91 -15.09 -19.00
N ILE A 57 -15.66 -15.36 -17.92
CA ILE A 57 -16.75 -14.47 -17.48
C ILE A 57 -16.21 -13.09 -17.06
N ILE A 58 -15.06 -13.04 -16.36
CA ILE A 58 -14.44 -11.77 -15.95
C ILE A 58 -13.87 -11.02 -17.15
N GLU A 59 -13.22 -11.74 -18.06
CA GLU A 59 -12.64 -11.16 -19.27
C GLU A 59 -13.76 -10.60 -20.18
N ASP A 60 -14.82 -11.37 -20.41
CA ASP A 60 -16.00 -10.95 -21.17
C ASP A 60 -16.70 -9.76 -20.49
N GLN A 61 -16.90 -9.77 -19.16
CA GLN A 61 -17.45 -8.62 -18.44
C GLN A 61 -16.57 -7.36 -18.54
N TYR A 62 -15.25 -7.52 -18.56
CA TYR A 62 -14.33 -6.40 -18.70
C TYR A 62 -14.51 -5.73 -20.07
N TRP A 63 -14.53 -6.52 -21.15
CA TRP A 63 -14.71 -6.05 -22.52
C TRP A 63 -16.12 -5.53 -22.80
N GLU A 64 -17.15 -6.08 -22.14
CA GLU A 64 -18.54 -5.63 -22.25
C GLU A 64 -18.85 -4.38 -21.42
N SER A 65 -18.00 -4.05 -20.43
CA SER A 65 -18.21 -2.88 -19.59
C SER A 65 -18.05 -1.58 -20.38
N SER A 66 -19.08 -0.74 -20.39
CA SER A 66 -18.98 0.58 -21.01
C SER A 66 -17.92 1.42 -20.30
N VAL A 67 -16.90 1.89 -21.03
CA VAL A 67 -15.83 2.76 -20.54
C VAL A 67 -16.37 3.90 -19.68
N TRP A 68 -17.47 4.53 -20.10
CA TRP A 68 -18.10 5.63 -19.39
C TRP A 68 -18.67 5.24 -18.01
N LYS A 69 -19.14 4.00 -17.84
CA LYS A 69 -19.62 3.47 -16.56
C LYS A 69 -18.45 3.31 -15.58
N VAL A 70 -17.36 2.69 -16.03
CA VAL A 70 -16.14 2.48 -15.22
C VAL A 70 -15.51 3.82 -14.84
N VAL A 71 -15.41 4.76 -15.79
CA VAL A 71 -14.91 6.11 -15.54
C VAL A 71 -15.74 6.81 -14.47
N ARG A 72 -17.08 6.82 -14.58
CA ARG A 72 -17.93 7.49 -13.59
C ARG A 72 -17.76 6.93 -12.18
N GLN A 73 -17.64 5.61 -12.05
CA GLN A 73 -17.43 4.95 -10.76
C GLN A 73 -16.05 5.30 -10.17
N ARG A 74 -14.97 5.14 -10.96
CA ARG A 74 -13.61 5.45 -10.52
C ARG A 74 -13.41 6.94 -10.25
N SER A 75 -13.93 7.82 -11.11
CA SER A 75 -13.83 9.26 -10.94
C SER A 75 -14.50 9.74 -9.66
N THR A 76 -15.68 9.23 -9.31
CA THR A 76 -16.36 9.62 -8.07
C THR A 76 -15.49 9.30 -6.85
N TRP A 77 -14.88 8.10 -6.83
CA TRP A 77 -13.97 7.68 -5.77
C TRP A 77 -12.66 8.48 -5.74
N LEU A 78 -12.01 8.66 -6.89
CA LEU A 78 -10.75 9.41 -6.99
C LEU A 78 -10.93 10.89 -6.63
N ILE A 79 -12.03 11.51 -7.02
CA ILE A 79 -12.35 12.89 -6.64
C ILE A 79 -12.51 12.98 -5.12
N PHE A 80 -13.22 12.05 -4.51
CA PHE A 80 -13.34 11.99 -3.05
C PHE A 80 -11.97 11.85 -2.36
N LEU A 81 -11.12 10.94 -2.83
CA LEU A 81 -9.76 10.76 -2.34
C LEU A 81 -8.89 12.02 -2.52
N LEU A 82 -9.03 12.74 -3.63
CA LEU A 82 -8.31 13.98 -3.90
C LEU A 82 -8.67 15.09 -2.89
N PHE A 83 -9.95 15.21 -2.53
CA PHE A 83 -10.37 16.16 -1.50
C PHE A 83 -9.77 15.82 -0.13
N ILE A 84 -9.74 14.54 0.25
CA ILE A 84 -9.09 14.11 1.49
C ILE A 84 -7.58 14.37 1.41
N GLN A 85 -6.95 14.07 0.28
CA GLN A 85 -5.52 14.32 0.12
C GLN A 85 -5.16 15.80 0.25
N SER A 86 -6.05 16.72 -0.15
CA SER A 86 -5.82 18.17 -0.03
C SER A 86 -5.56 18.65 1.41
N PHE A 87 -5.92 17.87 2.43
CA PHE A 87 -5.58 18.18 3.82
C PHE A 87 -4.06 18.16 4.09
N SER A 88 -3.27 17.39 3.34
CA SER A 88 -1.81 17.36 3.50
C SER A 88 -1.19 18.73 3.17
N SER A 89 -1.71 19.43 2.17
CA SER A 89 -1.32 20.80 1.82
C SER A 89 -1.59 21.80 2.95
N PHE A 90 -2.70 21.66 3.68
CA PHE A 90 -3.00 22.53 4.82
C PHE A 90 -2.02 22.32 5.98
N ILE A 91 -1.59 21.08 6.20
CA ILE A 91 -0.55 20.76 7.17
C ILE A 91 0.78 21.40 6.74
N LEU A 92 1.20 21.24 5.48
CA LEU A 92 2.42 21.89 4.98
C LEU A 92 2.40 23.41 5.16
N ALA A 93 1.26 24.06 4.87
CA ALA A 93 1.09 25.51 5.06
C ALA A 93 1.27 25.93 6.53
N SER A 94 0.82 25.10 7.47
CA SER A 94 0.99 25.37 8.91
C SER A 94 2.46 25.31 9.36
N PHE A 95 3.32 24.60 8.61
CA PHE A 95 4.76 24.45 8.88
C PHE A 95 5.65 25.19 7.87
N GLU A 96 5.10 26.15 7.10
CA GLU A 96 5.81 26.88 6.04
C GLU A 96 7.12 27.53 6.53
N LYS A 97 7.11 28.11 7.74
CA LYS A 97 8.30 28.72 8.35
C LYS A 97 9.42 27.72 8.61
N LEU A 98 9.08 26.48 8.97
CA LEU A 98 10.05 25.40 9.17
C LEU A 98 10.61 24.93 7.83
N LEU A 99 9.75 24.72 6.84
CA LEU A 99 10.12 24.19 5.53
C LEU A 99 10.94 25.20 4.70
N SER A 100 10.65 26.50 4.82
CA SER A 100 11.44 27.56 4.17
C SER A 100 12.84 27.69 4.76
N LYS A 101 12.99 27.45 6.07
CA LYS A 101 14.29 27.45 6.75
C LYS A 101 15.10 26.18 6.43
N HIS A 102 14.42 25.04 6.28
CA HIS A 102 15.03 23.71 6.11
C HIS A 102 14.59 23.05 4.80
N VAL A 103 15.02 23.63 3.67
CA VAL A 103 14.62 23.19 2.31
C VAL A 103 14.89 21.70 2.05
N ILE A 104 15.91 21.14 2.70
CA ILE A 104 16.25 19.72 2.57
C ILE A 104 15.10 18.79 3.00
N ILE A 105 14.32 19.21 4.00
CA ILE A 105 13.19 18.42 4.51
C ILE A 105 12.14 18.27 3.42
N THR A 106 11.85 19.33 2.67
CA THR A 106 10.92 19.32 1.54
C THR A 106 11.38 18.40 0.41
N LEU A 107 12.69 18.33 0.14
CA LEU A 107 13.25 17.43 -0.88
C LEU A 107 13.07 15.95 -0.50
N PHE A 108 13.19 15.63 0.79
CA PHE A 108 13.00 14.27 1.29
C PHE A 108 11.54 13.93 1.58
N LEU A 109 10.66 14.92 1.72
CA LEU A 109 9.24 14.74 2.05
C LEU A 109 8.53 13.76 1.09
N THR A 110 8.66 13.98 -0.23
CA THR A 110 8.03 13.12 -1.25
C THR A 110 8.56 11.70 -1.22
N MET A 111 9.87 11.54 -0.97
CA MET A 111 10.51 10.23 -0.84
C MET A 111 9.97 9.48 0.38
N LEU A 112 9.92 10.12 1.55
CA LEU A 112 9.47 9.50 2.80
C LEU A 112 8.00 9.09 2.70
N ILE A 113 7.16 9.98 2.18
CA ILE A 113 5.73 9.71 1.96
C ILE A 113 5.54 8.56 0.98
N GLY A 114 6.24 8.57 -0.16
CA GLY A 114 6.16 7.49 -1.15
C GLY A 114 6.59 6.14 -0.57
N THR A 115 7.63 6.14 0.26
CA THR A 115 8.08 4.92 0.97
C THR A 115 7.04 4.41 1.95
N GLY A 116 6.40 5.32 2.70
CA GLY A 116 5.26 5.02 3.56
C GLY A 116 4.11 4.41 2.78
N GLY A 117 3.63 5.08 1.73
CA GLY A 117 2.53 4.60 0.89
C GLY A 117 2.78 3.22 0.29
N ASN A 118 3.99 2.98 -0.24
CA ASN A 118 4.37 1.68 -0.81
C ASN A 118 4.39 0.56 0.23
N THR A 119 4.96 0.83 1.41
CA THR A 119 5.00 -0.16 2.51
C THR A 119 3.59 -0.49 3.00
N GLY A 120 2.74 0.52 3.09
CA GLY A 120 1.35 0.38 3.52
C GLY A 120 0.56 -0.44 2.51
N ALA A 121 0.69 -0.11 1.22
CA ALA A 121 0.06 -0.86 0.13
C ALA A 121 0.51 -2.33 0.11
N GLN A 122 1.80 -2.61 0.34
CA GLN A 122 2.29 -3.98 0.45
C GLN A 122 1.62 -4.74 1.60
N SER A 123 1.49 -4.10 2.77
CA SER A 123 0.83 -4.67 3.94
C SER A 123 -0.67 -4.89 3.68
N THR A 124 -1.33 -3.92 3.03
CA THR A 124 -2.74 -4.01 2.61
C THR A 124 -2.95 -5.23 1.72
N VAL A 125 -2.17 -5.38 0.65
CA VAL A 125 -2.30 -6.50 -0.30
C VAL A 125 -2.20 -7.85 0.40
N LEU A 126 -1.24 -8.01 1.31
CA LEU A 126 -1.06 -9.25 2.09
C LEU A 126 -2.30 -9.57 2.94
N VAL A 127 -2.89 -8.56 3.58
CA VAL A 127 -4.09 -8.75 4.42
C VAL A 127 -5.34 -9.00 3.60
N VAL A 128 -5.54 -8.24 2.51
CA VAL A 128 -6.70 -8.43 1.62
C VAL A 128 -6.69 -9.85 1.05
N ARG A 129 -5.54 -10.33 0.56
CA ARG A 129 -5.39 -11.72 0.11
C ARG A 129 -5.65 -12.72 1.24
N GLY A 130 -5.20 -12.43 2.46
CA GLY A 130 -5.46 -13.27 3.62
C GLY A 130 -6.93 -13.34 4.02
N LEU A 131 -7.70 -12.28 3.73
CA LEU A 131 -9.16 -12.25 3.91
C LEU A 131 -9.86 -13.05 2.81
N ALA A 132 -9.53 -12.82 1.53
CA ALA A 132 -10.11 -13.52 0.38
C ALA A 132 -9.88 -15.04 0.45
N THR A 133 -8.69 -15.47 0.89
CA THR A 133 -8.36 -16.89 1.08
C THR A 133 -8.95 -17.52 2.36
N GLY A 134 -9.66 -16.75 3.19
CA GLY A 134 -10.23 -17.22 4.46
C GLY A 134 -9.23 -17.55 5.56
N VAL A 135 -7.92 -17.32 5.33
CA VAL A 135 -6.84 -17.58 6.31
C VAL A 135 -6.95 -16.64 7.51
N ILE A 136 -7.37 -15.39 7.27
CA ILE A 136 -7.57 -14.36 8.30
C ILE A 136 -9.03 -14.37 8.76
N THR A 137 -9.25 -14.90 9.96
CA THR A 137 -10.56 -14.92 10.62
C THR A 137 -10.67 -13.83 11.69
N LYS A 138 -11.89 -13.44 12.07
CA LYS A 138 -12.18 -12.44 13.12
C LYS A 138 -11.39 -12.66 14.42
N ASP A 139 -11.30 -13.90 14.87
CA ASP A 139 -10.61 -14.24 16.13
C ASP A 139 -9.09 -14.03 16.11
N LYS A 140 -8.51 -13.93 14.89
CA LYS A 140 -7.08 -13.79 14.67
C LYS A 140 -6.66 -12.35 14.38
N ILE A 141 -7.59 -11.40 14.22
CA ILE A 141 -7.30 -9.98 13.87
C ILE A 141 -6.18 -9.41 14.74
N LYS A 142 -6.31 -9.51 16.07
CA LYS A 142 -5.31 -8.97 17.00
C LYS A 142 -3.95 -9.63 16.83
N LYS A 143 -3.91 -10.94 16.54
CA LYS A 143 -2.66 -11.69 16.30
C LYS A 143 -2.01 -11.26 14.99
N VAL A 144 -2.79 -10.99 13.94
CA VAL A 144 -2.30 -10.50 12.65
C VAL A 144 -1.72 -9.10 12.80
N ILE A 145 -2.47 -8.15 13.38
CA ILE A 145 -1.97 -6.78 13.61
C ILE A 145 -0.69 -6.80 14.45
N TRP A 146 -0.62 -7.63 15.49
CA TRP A 146 0.58 -7.75 16.33
C TRP A 146 1.77 -8.39 15.60
N LYS A 147 1.52 -9.34 14.69
CA LYS A 147 2.56 -9.93 13.84
C LYS A 147 3.10 -8.89 12.87
N GLU A 148 2.22 -8.20 12.14
CA GLU A 148 2.62 -7.19 11.17
C GLU A 148 3.28 -5.98 11.83
N ALA A 149 2.82 -5.54 13.00
CA ALA A 149 3.50 -4.47 13.73
C ALA A 149 4.96 -4.81 14.08
N ARG A 150 5.27 -6.09 14.37
CA ARG A 150 6.66 -6.53 14.62
C ARG A 150 7.48 -6.64 13.34
N ILE A 151 6.87 -7.11 12.25
CA ILE A 151 7.50 -7.10 10.92
C ILE A 151 7.84 -5.67 10.53
N GLY A 152 6.90 -4.74 10.73
CA GLY A 152 7.08 -3.32 10.46
C GLY A 152 8.19 -2.68 11.29
N LEU A 153 8.40 -3.10 12.55
CA LEU A 153 9.54 -2.62 13.35
C LEU A 153 10.89 -3.05 12.75
N VAL A 154 11.00 -4.29 12.32
CA VAL A 154 12.25 -4.78 11.70
C VAL A 154 12.47 -4.10 10.35
N LEU A 155 11.40 -3.95 9.56
CA LEU A 155 11.44 -3.31 8.26
C LEU A 155 11.83 -1.83 8.40
N SER A 156 11.24 -1.09 9.34
CA SER A 156 11.58 0.31 9.58
C SER A 156 13.04 0.47 10.01
N LEU A 157 13.60 -0.43 10.83
CA LEU A 157 15.02 -0.39 11.18
C LEU A 157 15.93 -0.56 9.95
N ILE A 158 15.62 -1.51 9.07
CA ILE A 158 16.39 -1.74 7.84
C ILE A 158 16.33 -0.50 6.93
N LEU A 159 15.13 0.05 6.72
CA LEU A 159 14.95 1.25 5.90
C LEU A 159 15.61 2.48 6.52
N CYS A 160 15.66 2.60 7.85
CA CYS A 160 16.38 3.67 8.52
C CYS A 160 17.88 3.60 8.28
N VAL A 161 18.48 2.41 8.29
CA VAL A 161 19.91 2.25 7.98
C VAL A 161 20.19 2.70 6.55
N ILE A 162 19.38 2.25 5.59
CA ILE A 162 19.54 2.64 4.17
C ILE A 162 19.25 4.14 3.97
N GLY A 163 18.22 4.66 4.63
CA GLY A 163 17.84 6.07 4.61
C GLY A 163 18.94 6.96 5.16
N ALA A 164 19.55 6.58 6.28
CA ALA A 164 20.68 7.29 6.87
C ALA A 164 21.88 7.30 5.92
N VAL A 165 22.23 6.16 5.30
CA VAL A 165 23.30 6.11 4.29
C VAL A 165 22.99 7.04 3.11
N ARG A 166 21.74 7.07 2.62
CA ARG A 166 21.34 7.93 1.49
C ARG A 166 21.51 9.41 1.82
N VAL A 167 21.10 9.84 3.02
CA VAL A 167 21.25 11.23 3.45
C VAL A 167 22.74 11.56 3.62
N LEU A 168 23.54 10.65 4.19
CA LEU A 168 24.99 10.84 4.29
C LEU A 168 25.67 10.98 2.92
N VAL A 169 25.25 10.21 1.90
CA VAL A 169 25.77 10.36 0.52
C VAL A 169 25.40 11.72 -0.07
N HIS A 170 24.17 12.17 0.15
CA HIS A 170 23.74 13.50 -0.26
C HIS A 170 24.53 14.61 0.47
N ASP A 171 24.91 14.37 1.73
CA ASP A 171 25.74 15.28 2.50
C ASP A 171 27.20 15.31 2.04
N VAL A 172 27.79 14.18 1.62
CA VAL A 172 29.12 14.18 0.97
C VAL A 172 29.10 15.05 -0.29
N PHE A 173 28.02 14.99 -1.08
CA PHE A 173 27.86 15.84 -2.25
C PHE A 173 27.73 17.34 -1.89
N LYS A 174 27.12 17.67 -0.75
CA LYS A 174 27.02 19.05 -0.23
C LYS A 174 28.29 19.55 0.46
N LEU A 175 29.05 18.69 1.13
CA LEU A 175 30.32 19.04 1.79
C LEU A 175 31.37 19.49 0.77
N VAL A 176 31.34 18.94 -0.44
CA VAL A 176 32.14 19.44 -1.59
C VAL A 176 31.76 20.89 -1.96
N ASN A 177 30.54 21.33 -1.63
CA ASN A 177 30.01 22.67 -1.93
C ASN A 177 30.02 23.67 -0.74
N GLY A 178 30.61 23.32 0.41
CA GLY A 178 31.07 24.31 1.40
C GLY A 178 30.09 24.83 2.46
N SER A 179 29.00 24.13 2.81
CA SER A 179 28.05 24.56 3.86
C SER A 179 27.95 23.52 4.98
N SER A 180 28.45 23.78 6.20
CA SER A 180 28.70 22.73 7.22
C SER A 180 28.02 22.87 8.59
N ASP A 181 27.13 23.83 8.85
CA ASP A 181 26.86 24.15 10.27
C ASP A 181 25.53 23.65 10.88
N GLN A 182 24.63 22.97 10.13
CA GLN A 182 23.32 22.53 10.69
C GLN A 182 22.83 21.12 10.27
N ILE A 183 23.72 20.24 9.79
CA ILE A 183 23.32 19.02 9.07
C ILE A 183 22.87 17.87 10.00
N LEU A 184 23.52 17.71 11.15
CA LEU A 184 23.27 16.60 12.08
C LEU A 184 21.81 16.54 12.64
N PRO A 185 21.19 17.64 13.11
CA PRO A 185 19.83 17.58 13.61
C PRO A 185 18.79 17.30 12.52
N GLU A 186 19.00 17.79 11.29
CA GLU A 186 18.12 17.52 10.14
C GLU A 186 18.14 16.03 9.76
N LEU A 187 19.33 15.44 9.68
CA LEU A 187 19.51 14.01 9.40
C LEU A 187 18.81 13.13 10.45
N PHE A 188 18.97 13.47 11.73
CA PHE A 188 18.33 12.76 12.83
C PHE A 188 16.80 12.87 12.74
N ALA A 189 16.27 14.07 12.49
CA ALA A 189 14.83 14.30 12.33
C ALA A 189 14.25 13.48 11.16
N LEU A 190 14.93 13.46 10.00
CA LEU A 190 14.48 12.70 8.83
C LEU A 190 14.53 11.19 9.05
N THR A 191 15.60 10.68 9.67
CA THR A 191 15.74 9.24 9.95
C THR A 191 14.70 8.77 10.95
N LEU A 192 14.44 9.56 11.99
CA LEU A 192 13.39 9.29 12.97
C LEU A 192 11.98 9.38 12.34
N SER A 193 11.75 10.37 11.48
CA SER A 193 10.50 10.49 10.74
C SER A 193 10.25 9.26 9.87
N LEU A 194 11.26 8.83 9.10
CA LEU A 194 11.17 7.64 8.25
C LEU A 194 10.83 6.39 9.07
N PHE A 195 11.47 6.21 10.23
CA PHE A 195 11.18 5.09 11.12
C PHE A 195 9.69 5.03 11.48
N LEU A 196 9.16 6.17 11.94
CA LEU A 196 7.77 6.29 12.39
C LEU A 196 6.78 6.12 11.24
N ILE A 197 7.06 6.71 10.09
CA ILE A 197 6.21 6.62 8.89
C ILE A 197 6.10 5.17 8.44
N VAL A 198 7.22 4.46 8.29
CA VAL A 198 7.22 3.07 7.83
C VAL A 198 6.49 2.17 8.84
N TRP A 199 6.74 2.36 10.13
CA TRP A 199 6.11 1.55 11.17
C TRP A 199 4.59 1.78 11.26
N ILE A 200 4.16 3.05 11.27
CA ILE A 200 2.74 3.42 11.25
C ILE A 200 2.09 2.96 9.94
N SER A 201 2.83 3.00 8.83
CA SER A 201 2.35 2.53 7.54
C SER A 201 1.98 1.06 7.53
N VAL A 202 2.82 0.21 8.10
CA VAL A 202 2.48 -1.21 8.24
C VAL A 202 1.24 -1.38 9.11
N ILE A 203 1.12 -0.66 10.23
CA ILE A 203 -0.04 -0.77 11.13
C ILE A 203 -1.34 -0.37 10.42
N ILE A 204 -1.32 0.73 9.67
CA ILE A 204 -2.50 1.23 8.95
C ILE A 204 -2.81 0.38 7.73
N GLY A 205 -1.80 -0.02 6.96
CA GLY A 205 -1.95 -0.94 5.83
C GLY A 205 -2.54 -2.29 6.25
N THR A 206 -2.19 -2.76 7.44
CA THR A 206 -2.77 -3.99 8.00
C THR A 206 -4.16 -3.76 8.60
N GLY A 207 -4.34 -2.66 9.32
CA GLY A 207 -5.54 -2.39 10.10
C GLY A 207 -6.72 -1.93 9.25
N LEU A 208 -6.48 -1.17 8.19
CA LEU A 208 -7.54 -0.57 7.37
C LEU A 208 -8.38 -1.63 6.65
N PRO A 209 -7.82 -2.63 5.92
CA PRO A 209 -8.61 -3.68 5.29
C PRO A 209 -9.44 -4.48 6.30
N LEU A 210 -8.87 -4.79 7.48
CA LEU A 210 -9.57 -5.50 8.54
C LEU A 210 -10.75 -4.68 9.07
N PHE A 211 -10.56 -3.37 9.23
CA PHE A 211 -11.63 -2.46 9.65
C PHE A 211 -12.73 -2.36 8.60
N LEU A 212 -12.39 -2.19 7.32
CA LEU A 212 -13.35 -2.14 6.22
C LEU A 212 -14.19 -3.41 6.14
N HIS A 213 -13.54 -4.58 6.12
CA HIS A 213 -14.22 -5.86 5.95
C HIS A 213 -15.09 -6.21 7.17
N PHE A 214 -14.58 -6.04 8.40
CA PHE A 214 -15.31 -6.49 9.59
C PHE A 214 -16.26 -5.47 10.21
N VAL A 215 -16.04 -4.17 10.01
CA VAL A 215 -16.87 -3.10 10.61
C VAL A 215 -17.81 -2.49 9.58
N LEU A 216 -17.27 -2.08 8.43
CA LEU A 216 -18.04 -1.37 7.40
C LEU A 216 -18.69 -2.31 6.38
N LYS A 217 -18.28 -3.59 6.33
CA LYS A 217 -18.61 -4.53 5.26
C LYS A 217 -18.36 -3.93 3.87
N TRP A 218 -17.33 -3.11 3.77
CA TRP A 218 -16.91 -2.49 2.52
C TRP A 218 -15.85 -3.34 1.85
N ASP A 219 -15.81 -3.25 0.52
CA ASP A 219 -14.87 -4.02 -0.26
C ASP A 219 -13.40 -3.68 0.10
N PRO A 220 -12.61 -4.69 0.53
CA PRO A 220 -11.22 -4.51 0.91
C PRO A 220 -10.28 -4.11 -0.25
N ALA A 221 -10.66 -4.28 -1.52
CA ALA A 221 -9.88 -3.88 -2.70
C ALA A 221 -9.61 -2.37 -2.74
N ASN A 222 -10.56 -1.57 -2.24
CA ASN A 222 -10.43 -0.12 -2.19
C ASN A 222 -9.48 0.35 -1.09
N ALA A 223 -9.03 -0.54 -0.20
CA ALA A 223 -8.15 -0.19 0.90
C ALA A 223 -6.76 0.28 0.42
N GLY A 224 -6.26 -0.22 -0.71
CA GLY A 224 -4.94 0.17 -1.24
C GLY A 224 -4.83 1.68 -1.51
N PRO A 225 -5.66 2.25 -2.39
CA PRO A 225 -5.70 3.69 -2.62
C PRO A 225 -6.01 4.51 -1.37
N THR A 226 -6.90 4.04 -0.48
CA THR A 226 -7.21 4.76 0.77
C THR A 226 -6.02 4.81 1.71
N VAL A 227 -5.26 3.72 1.87
CA VAL A 227 -4.04 3.69 2.68
C VAL A 227 -3.01 4.67 2.14
N ALA A 228 -2.85 4.77 0.82
CA ALA A 228 -1.92 5.72 0.22
C ALA A 228 -2.28 7.18 0.57
N VAL A 229 -3.56 7.57 0.48
CA VAL A 229 -4.01 8.92 0.86
C VAL A 229 -3.86 9.18 2.35
N MET A 230 -4.19 8.19 3.20
CA MET A 230 -3.97 8.30 4.64
C MET A 230 -2.48 8.48 4.97
N MET A 231 -1.60 7.76 4.26
CA MET A 231 -0.14 7.90 4.40
C MET A 231 0.40 9.22 3.88
N ASP A 232 -0.21 9.83 2.86
CA ASP A 232 0.17 11.17 2.41
C ASP A 232 -0.04 12.19 3.53
N ILE A 233 -1.23 12.19 4.13
CA ILE A 233 -1.61 13.14 5.18
C ILE A 233 -0.82 12.87 6.47
N MET A 234 -0.78 11.61 6.91
CA MET A 234 -0.06 11.23 8.13
C MET A 234 1.44 11.35 7.97
N GLY A 235 1.99 11.01 6.80
CA GLY A 235 3.41 11.14 6.50
C GLY A 235 3.86 12.59 6.58
N VAL A 236 3.15 13.50 5.91
CA VAL A 236 3.39 14.95 6.03
C VAL A 236 3.31 15.39 7.49
N PHE A 237 2.25 14.99 8.21
CA PHE A 237 2.08 15.35 9.61
C PHE A 237 3.24 14.89 10.49
N ILE A 238 3.65 13.63 10.38
CA ILE A 238 4.73 13.04 11.17
C ILE A 238 6.06 13.74 10.86
N ILE A 239 6.38 13.95 9.59
CA ILE A 239 7.63 14.63 9.19
C ILE A 239 7.66 16.04 9.79
N CYS A 240 6.61 16.83 9.57
CA CYS A 240 6.56 18.20 10.08
C CYS A 240 6.63 18.26 11.61
N LEU A 241 5.92 17.37 12.30
CA LEU A 241 5.90 17.31 13.76
C LEU A 241 7.27 16.91 14.34
N VAL A 242 7.88 15.85 13.80
CA VAL A 242 9.20 15.37 14.25
C VAL A 242 10.26 16.42 13.95
N CYS A 243 10.23 17.04 12.77
CA CYS A 243 11.16 18.10 12.44
C CYS A 243 10.99 19.32 13.35
N ALA A 244 9.75 19.75 13.64
CA ALA A 244 9.51 20.88 14.55
C ALA A 244 10.03 20.61 15.96
N THR A 245 9.81 19.39 16.47
CA THR A 245 10.27 19.00 17.81
C THR A 245 11.78 18.85 17.91
N VAL A 246 12.45 18.30 16.90
CA VAL A 246 13.90 18.07 16.90
C VAL A 246 14.68 19.36 16.60
N LEU A 247 14.21 20.19 15.67
CA LEU A 247 14.91 21.41 15.24
C LEU A 247 14.57 22.64 16.09
N GLY A 248 13.63 22.52 17.04
CA GLY A 248 13.39 23.52 18.08
C GLY A 248 12.92 24.88 17.57
N THR A 249 11.99 24.88 16.59
CA THR A 249 11.39 26.10 16.02
C THR A 249 9.97 26.34 16.50
#